data_AF-A0A382RFP4-F1
#
_entry.id   AF-A0A382RFP4-F1
#
_cell.length_a   1.000
_cell.length_b   1.000
_cell.length_c   1.000
_cell.angle_alpha   90.00
_cell.angle_beta   90.00
_cell.angle_gamma   90.00
#
_symmetry.space_group_name_H-M   'P 1'
#
loop_
_entity.id
_entity.type
_entity.pdbx_description
1 polymer ?
#
loop_
_entity_poly.entity_id
_entity_poly.type
_entity_poly.pdbx_seq_one_letter_code
_entity_poly.pdbx_strand_id
1 'polypeptide(L)' 'MMMGRYLTTVLTAGAIIGLTLLPAASQTTDTSIAPRTSWGDPDLQGIWSYATVTP' A
#
# COMPACT_ATOMS: atom_id res chain seq x y z
N MET A 1 30.83 11.79 23.54
CA MET A 1 30.62 11.67 22.07
C MET A 1 30.08 10.30 21.63
N MET A 2 30.51 9.16 22.20
CA MET A 2 29.99 7.82 21.80
C MET A 2 28.48 7.61 22.09
N MET A 3 27.98 8.06 23.25
CA MET A 3 26.58 7.84 23.67
C MET A 3 25.54 8.49 22.74
N GLY A 4 25.81 9.71 22.27
CA GLY A 4 24.91 10.40 21.33
C GLY A 4 24.83 9.71 19.97
N ARG A 5 25.95 9.13 19.49
CA ARG A 5 25.99 8.37 18.23
C ARG A 5 25.17 7.10 18.32
N TYR A 6 25.26 6.37 19.44
CA TYR A 6 24.44 5.18 19.68
C TYR A 6 22.95 5.51 19.72
N LEU A 7 22.57 6.59 20.41
CA LEU A 7 21.17 7.01 20.48
C LEU A 7 20.61 7.36 19.10
N THR A 8 21.36 8.11 18.29
CA THR A 8 20.97 8.44 16.92
C THR A 8 20.83 7.20 16.04
N THR A 9 21.73 6.21 16.17
CA THR A 9 21.66 4.96 15.41
C THR A 9 20.40 4.17 15.76
N VAL A 10 20.09 4.01 17.05
CA VAL A 10 18.91 3.27 17.51
C VAL A 10 17.62 3.95 17.06
N LEU A 11 17.53 5.28 17.20
CA LEU A 11 16.36 6.04 16.77
C LEU A 11 16.13 5.95 15.26
N THR A 12 17.20 6.05 14.47
CA THR A 12 17.12 5.93 13.01
C THR A 12 16.69 4.53 12.58
N ALA A 13 17.25 3.49 13.20
CA ALA A 13 16.87 2.10 12.91
C ALA A 13 15.40 1.84 13.25
N GLY A 14 14.92 2.33 14.40
CA GLY A 14 13.52 2.23 14.79
C GLY A 14 12.58 2.95 13.81
N ALA A 15 12.95 4.15 13.35
CA ALA A 15 12.17 4.89 12.37
C ALA A 15 12.10 4.18 11.01
N ILE A 16 13.20 3.60 10.53
CA ILE A 16 13.23 2.83 9.28
C ILE A 16 12.32 1.60 9.39
N ILE A 17 12.45 0.83 10.48
CA ILE A 17 11.59 -0.35 10.72
C ILE A 17 10.13 0.07 10.82
N GLY A 18 9.81 1.16 11.51
CA GLY A 18 8.45 1.67 11.60
C GLY A 18 7.86 2.05 10.24
N LEU A 19 8.63 2.75 9.39
CA LEU A 19 8.16 3.20 8.08
C LEU A 19 8.00 2.06 7.05
N THR A 20 8.78 0.99 7.14
CA THR A 20 8.70 -0.11 6.16
C THR A 20 7.48 -1.00 6.33
N LEU A 21 6.78 -0.96 7.46
CA LEU A 21 5.53 -1.71 7.66
C LEU A 21 4.28 -1.01 7.11
N LEU A 22 4.36 0.28 6.75
CA LEU A 22 3.21 1.05 6.24
C LEU A 22 2.65 0.61 4.88
N PRO A 23 3.44 0.16 3.89
CA PRO A 23 2.92 -0.09 2.54
C PRO A 23 1.83 -1.15 2.48
N ALA A 24 1.93 -2.21 3.30
CA ALA A 24 0.93 -3.29 3.33
C ALA A 24 -0.38 -2.86 3.98
N ALA A 25 -0.32 -2.03 5.03
CA ALA A 25 -1.52 -1.49 5.71
C ALA A 25 -2.22 -0.36 4.92
N SER A 26 -1.54 0.21 3.92
CA SER A 26 -2.09 1.27 3.07
C SER A 26 -2.91 0.74 1.89
N GLN A 27 -2.90 -0.59 1.67
CA GLN A 27 -3.71 -1.20 0.63
C GLN A 27 -5.14 -1.37 1.14
N THR A 28 -6.06 -0.53 0.65
CA THR A 28 -7.49 -0.71 0.91
C THR A 28 -7.93 -2.06 0.36
N THR A 29 -8.45 -2.93 1.23
CA THR A 29 -9.13 -4.15 0.79
C THR A 29 -10.43 -3.74 0.11
N ASP A 30 -10.53 -3.93 -1.20
CA ASP A 30 -11.72 -3.60 -1.97
C ASP A 30 -12.84 -4.57 -1.61
N THR A 31 -13.66 -4.17 -0.64
CA THR A 31 -14.81 -4.94 -0.14
C THR A 31 -16.08 -4.61 -0.94
N SER A 32 -15.98 -3.70 -1.93
CA SER A 32 -17.10 -3.35 -2.79
C SER A 32 -17.28 -4.40 -3.88
N ILE A 33 -18.54 -4.71 -4.22
CA ILE A 33 -18.82 -5.42 -5.47
C ILE A 33 -18.51 -4.40 -6.57
N ALA A 34 -17.36 -4.58 -7.23
CA ALA A 34 -16.96 -3.71 -8.32
C ALA A 34 -18.10 -3.65 -9.37
N PRO A 35 -18.48 -2.45 -9.83
CA PRO A 35 -19.43 -2.30 -10.93
C PRO A 35 -19.00 -3.14 -12.12
N ARG A 36 -19.95 -3.83 -12.76
CA ARG A 36 -19.69 -4.68 -13.93
C ARG A 36 -20.57 -4.26 -15.09
N THR A 37 -20.04 -4.40 -16.30
CA THR A 37 -20.80 -4.22 -17.53
C THR A 37 -21.82 -5.36 -17.69
N SER A 38 -22.82 -5.19 -18.56
CA SER A 38 -23.82 -6.23 -18.83
C SER A 38 -23.24 -7.53 -19.42
N TRP A 39 -21.98 -7.50 -19.89
CA TRP A 39 -21.27 -8.66 -20.43
C TRP A 39 -20.22 -9.22 -19.47
N GLY A 40 -20.17 -8.71 -18.22
CA GLY A 40 -19.38 -9.30 -17.12
C GLY A 40 -18.01 -8.66 -16.89
N ASP A 41 -17.57 -7.73 -17.73
CA ASP A 41 -16.29 -7.04 -17.53
C ASP A 41 -16.35 -6.02 -16.39
N PRO A 42 -15.24 -5.75 -15.67
CA PRO A 42 -15.17 -4.67 -14.69
C PRO A 42 -15.45 -3.31 -15.35
N ASP A 43 -16.45 -2.60 -14.84
CA ASP A 43 -16.77 -1.24 -15.28
C ASP A 43 -15.94 -0.24 -14.49
N LEU A 44 -14.94 0.35 -15.15
CA LEU A 44 -13.98 1.24 -14.51
C LEU A 44 -14.53 2.65 -14.25
N GLN A 45 -15.72 2.99 -14.74
CA GLN A 45 -16.39 4.29 -14.52
C GLN A 45 -15.49 5.52 -14.82
N GLY A 46 -14.58 5.41 -15.79
CA GLY A 46 -13.64 6.48 -16.15
C GLY A 46 -12.36 6.54 -15.32
N ILE A 47 -12.15 5.57 -14.41
CA ILE A 47 -10.90 5.39 -13.67
C ILE A 47 -9.89 4.68 -14.57
N TRP A 48 -8.68 5.23 -14.69
CA TRP A 48 -7.57 4.55 -15.36
C TRP A 48 -6.91 3.55 -14.39
N SER A 49 -6.79 2.28 -14.79
CA SER A 49 -6.19 1.21 -13.98
C SER A 49 -5.11 0.45 -14.76
N TYR A 50 -4.03 0.06 -14.07
CA TYR A 50 -2.96 -0.81 -14.59
C TYR A 50 -3.17 -2.29 -14.21
N ALA A 51 -4.28 -2.64 -13.58
CA ALA A 51 -4.55 -4.00 -13.15
C ALA A 51 -4.82 -4.92 -14.35
N THR A 52 -4.25 -6.12 -14.35
CA THR A 52 -4.60 -7.18 -15.30
C THR A 52 -5.89 -7.87 -14.84
N VAL A 53 -6.97 -7.71 -15.61
CA VAL A 53 -8.22 -8.44 -15.37
C VAL A 53 -8.04 -9.86 -15.91
N THR A 54 -8.03 -10.84 -15.01
CA THR A 54 -7.98 -12.26 -15.36
C THR A 54 -9.42 -12.81 -15.49
N PRO A 55 -9.74 -13.61 -16.53
CA PRO A 55 -11.07 -14.18 -16.73
C PRO A 55 -11.55 -15.07 -15.58
#